data_AF-A0AA37CGG2-F1
#
_entry.id   AF-A0AA37CGG2-F1
#
_cell.length_a   1.000
_cell.length_b   1.000
_cell.length_c   1.000
_cell.angle_alpha   90.00
_cell.angle_beta   90.00
_cell.angle_gamma   90.00
#
_symmetry.space_group_name_H-M   'P 1'
#
loop_
_entity.id
_entity.type
_entity.pdbx_description
1 polymer ?
#
loop_
_entity_poly.entity_id
_entity_poly.type
_entity_poly.pdbx_seq_one_letter_code
_entity_poly.pdbx_strand_id
1 'polypeptide(L)'
;MARKQHKPSMTETQIASQEARIPEIALKAFSNAYKAAIANGASVLIAQDGQLYEVTETEKKSVRFLGVYGSLKSGTRLQIKKQAAKAVS
;
A
#
# COMPACT_ATOMS: atom_id res chain seq x y z
N MET A 1 4.21 -39.05 -17.60
CA MET A 1 3.40 -37.92 -18.11
C MET A 1 2.59 -37.33 -16.95
N ALA A 2 2.96 -36.16 -16.41
CA ALA A 2 2.25 -35.52 -15.30
C ALA A 2 1.04 -34.72 -15.82
N ARG A 3 -0.17 -35.07 -15.37
CA ARG A 3 -1.42 -34.37 -15.71
C ARG A 3 -1.35 -32.97 -15.08
N LYS A 4 -1.28 -31.90 -15.88
CA LYS A 4 -1.45 -30.52 -15.39
C LYS A 4 -2.79 -30.45 -14.67
N GLN A 5 -2.79 -30.32 -13.35
CA GLN A 5 -4.02 -30.14 -12.58
C GLN A 5 -4.66 -28.82 -13.00
N HIS A 6 -5.88 -28.90 -13.56
CA HIS A 6 -6.68 -27.72 -13.84
C HIS A 6 -7.14 -27.16 -12.50
N LYS A 7 -6.54 -26.05 -12.05
CA LYS A 7 -7.04 -25.32 -10.88
C LYS A 7 -8.43 -24.81 -11.24
N PRO A 8 -9.49 -25.16 -10.49
CA PRO A 8 -10.80 -24.58 -10.72
C PRO A 8 -10.68 -23.05 -10.60
N SER A 9 -11.30 -22.32 -11.53
CA SER A 9 -11.40 -20.87 -11.43
C SER A 9 -12.14 -20.53 -10.14
N MET A 10 -11.58 -19.65 -9.33
CA MET A 10 -12.26 -19.19 -8.12
C MET A 10 -13.59 -18.53 -8.47
N THR A 11 -14.62 -18.82 -7.66
CA THR A 11 -15.91 -18.13 -7.79
C THR A 11 -15.79 -16.69 -7.28
N GLU A 12 -16.65 -15.79 -7.76
CA GLU A 12 -16.66 -14.38 -7.31
C GLU A 12 -16.80 -14.25 -5.79
N THR A 13 -17.57 -15.15 -5.15
CA THR A 13 -17.71 -15.22 -3.70
C THR A 13 -16.40 -15.57 -2.98
N GLN A 14 -15.60 -16.46 -3.56
CA GLN A 14 -14.28 -16.81 -3.01
C GLN A 14 -13.30 -15.65 -3.19
N ILE A 15 -13.36 -14.94 -4.32
CA ILE A 15 -12.54 -13.74 -4.56
C ILE A 15 -12.90 -12.66 -3.53
N ALA A 16 -14.18 -12.34 -3.37
CA ALA A 16 -14.65 -11.35 -2.41
C ALA A 16 -14.23 -11.69 -0.97
N SER A 17 -14.28 -12.98 -0.60
CA SER A 17 -13.83 -13.43 0.73
C SER A 17 -12.32 -13.24 0.96
N GLN A 18 -11.51 -13.37 -0.08
CA GLN A 18 -10.06 -13.11 0.00
C GLN A 18 -9.77 -11.60 0.00
N GLU A 19 -10.46 -10.84 -0.84
CA GLU A 19 -10.34 -9.37 -0.88
C GLU A 19 -10.69 -8.73 0.46
N ALA A 20 -11.69 -9.25 1.17
CA ALA A 20 -12.06 -8.78 2.50
C ALA A 20 -10.92 -8.90 3.54
N ARG A 21 -9.95 -9.80 3.33
CA ARG A 21 -8.78 -9.98 4.21
C ARG A 21 -7.60 -9.08 3.85
N ILE A 22 -7.58 -8.48 2.66
CA ILE A 22 -6.49 -7.62 2.20
C ILE A 22 -6.20 -6.48 3.19
N PRO A 23 -7.20 -5.75 3.74
CA PRO A 23 -6.94 -4.66 4.68
C PRO A 23 -6.21 -5.12 5.94
N GLU A 24 -6.59 -6.27 6.51
CA GLU A 24 -5.97 -6.82 7.71
C GLU A 24 -4.52 -7.25 7.45
N ILE A 25 -4.28 -7.92 6.32
CA ILE A 25 -2.93 -8.34 5.90
C ILE A 25 -2.03 -7.12 5.67
N ALA A 26 -2.54 -6.11 4.97
CA ALA A 26 -1.83 -4.87 4.71
C ALA A 26 -1.48 -4.14 6.01
N LEU A 27 -2.43 -4.03 6.94
CA LEU A 27 -2.21 -3.41 8.25
C LEU A 27 -1.11 -4.13 9.03
N LYS A 28 -1.16 -5.46 9.08
CA LYS A 28 -0.16 -6.27 9.80
C LYS A 28 1.22 -6.15 9.18
N ALA A 29 1.31 -6.23 7.85
CA ALA A 29 2.57 -6.09 7.13
C ALA A 29 3.18 -4.70 7.35
N PHE A 30 2.37 -3.65 7.23
CA PHE A 30 2.80 -2.27 7.49
C PHE A 30 3.27 -2.09 8.94
N SER A 31 2.50 -2.54 9.93
CA SER A 31 2.87 -2.39 11.34
C SER A 31 4.20 -3.06 11.66
N ASN A 32 4.42 -4.26 11.13
CA ASN A 32 5.67 -4.99 11.33
C ASN A 32 6.86 -4.28 10.67
N ALA A 33 6.70 -3.83 9.42
CA ALA A 33 7.74 -3.11 8.70
C ALA A 33 8.08 -1.77 9.37
N TYR A 34 7.06 -1.02 9.80
CA TYR A 34 7.21 0.23 10.52
C TYR A 34 8.01 0.02 11.82
N LYS A 35 7.58 -0.92 12.68
CA LYS A 35 8.27 -1.21 13.94
C LYS A 35 9.72 -1.64 13.72
N ALA A 36 9.96 -2.51 12.74
CA ALA A 36 11.31 -2.96 12.42
C ALA A 36 12.21 -1.82 11.93
N ALA A 37 11.69 -0.94 11.07
CA ALA A 37 12.44 0.21 10.57
C ALA A 37 12.82 1.19 11.69
N ILE A 38 11.86 1.54 12.56
CA ILE A 38 12.10 2.43 13.70
C ILE A 38 13.09 1.81 14.69
N ALA A 39 12.94 0.53 15.02
CA ALA A 39 13.87 -0.17 15.93
C ALA A 39 15.31 -0.23 15.38
N ASN A 40 15.48 -0.18 14.06
CA ASN A 40 16.78 -0.12 13.40
C ASN A 40 17.33 1.31 13.24
N GLY A 41 16.64 2.32 13.79
CA GLY A 41 17.03 3.73 13.68
C GLY A 41 16.80 4.36 12.30
N ALA A 42 16.01 3.71 11.43
CA ALA A 42 15.67 4.25 10.12
C ALA A 42 14.49 5.24 10.21
N SER A 43 14.38 6.16 9.24
CA SER A 43 13.19 6.97 9.05
C SER A 43 12.19 6.29 8.09
N VAL A 44 10.91 6.47 8.35
CA VAL A 44 9.80 5.88 7.57
C VAL A 44 8.92 6.99 7.01
N LEU A 45 8.54 6.87 5.73
CA LEU A 45 7.58 7.76 5.11
C LEU A 45 6.15 7.22 5.27
N ILE A 46 5.25 8.04 5.81
CA ILE A 46 3.84 7.68 6.04
C ILE A 46 2.93 8.74 5.42
N ALA A 47 1.95 8.28 4.64
CA ALA A 47 0.84 9.13 4.19
C ALA A 47 -0.30 9.07 5.21
N GLN A 48 -0.67 10.22 5.77
CA GLN A 48 -1.78 10.36 6.72
C GLN A 48 -2.50 11.68 6.49
N ASP A 49 -3.84 11.64 6.46
CA ASP A 49 -4.70 12.84 6.33
C ASP A 49 -4.34 13.74 5.14
N GLY A 50 -3.93 13.10 4.03
CA GLY A 50 -3.49 13.81 2.82
C GLY A 50 -2.14 14.50 2.93
N GLN A 51 -1.37 14.24 3.99
CA GLN A 51 0.02 14.67 4.14
C GLN A 51 0.99 13.50 4.16
N LEU A 52 2.17 13.71 3.62
CA LEU A 52 3.33 12.84 3.74
C LEU A 52 4.16 13.30 4.94
N TYR A 53 4.42 12.36 5.85
CA TYR A 53 5.28 12.56 7.01
C TYR A 53 6.53 11.70 6.88
N GLU A 54 7.66 12.23 7.33
CA GLU A 54 8.83 11.46 7.70
C GLU A 54 8.76 11.21 9.21
N VAL A 55 8.92 9.95 9.61
CA VAL A 55 8.78 9.50 10.99
C VAL A 55 10.04 8.78 11.42
N THR A 56 10.63 9.24 12.51
CA THR A 56 11.72 8.59 13.23
C THR A 56 11.19 8.10 14.58
N GLU A 57 12.07 7.55 15.43
CA GLU A 57 11.69 7.12 16.77
C GLU A 57 11.14 8.29 17.62
N THR A 58 11.66 9.50 17.42
CA THR A 58 11.39 10.66 18.29
C THR A 58 10.57 11.75 17.61
N GLU A 59 10.56 11.80 16.28
CA GLU A 59 9.97 12.91 15.53
C GLU A 59 9.03 12.41 14.44
N LYS A 60 7.98 13.19 14.22
CA LYS A 60 7.11 13.09 13.04
C LYS A 60 7.06 14.45 12.35
N LYS A 61 7.68 14.54 11.19
CA LYS A 61 7.84 15.79 10.43
C LYS A 61 7.03 15.75 9.14
N SER A 62 6.26 16.80 8.88
CA SER A 62 5.56 16.94 7.59
C SER A 62 6.55 17.25 6.47
N VAL A 63 6.48 16.49 5.38
CA VAL A 63 7.34 16.64 4.20
C VAL A 63 6.58 17.34 3.08
N ARG A 64 5.35 16.89 2.79
CA ARG A 64 4.60 17.39 1.63
C ARG A 64 3.09 17.09 1.73
N PHE A 65 2.25 17.99 1.24
CA PHE A 65 0.84 17.71 0.99
C PHE A 65 0.63 16.81 -0.25
N LEU A 66 -0.09 15.71 -0.08
CA LEU A 66 -0.42 14.73 -1.13
C LEU A 66 -1.81 14.92 -1.71
N GLY A 67 -2.69 15.67 -1.04
CA GLY A 67 -4.12 15.73 -1.40
C GLY A 67 -4.94 14.67 -0.68
N VAL A 68 -6.25 14.89 -0.59
CA VAL A 68 -7.18 13.89 -0.06
C VAL A 68 -7.33 12.81 -1.12
N TYR A 69 -6.86 11.59 -0.83
CA TYR A 69 -7.13 10.44 -1.69
C TYR A 69 -8.64 10.17 -1.67
N GLY A 70 -9.27 10.18 -2.84
CA GLY A 70 -10.67 9.80 -2.99
C GLY A 70 -10.89 8.32 -2.64
N SER A 71 -12.13 7.93 -2.38
CA SER A 71 -12.48 6.53 -2.14
C SER A 71 -12.34 5.71 -3.44
N LEU A 72 -11.41 4.75 -3.45
CA LEU A 72 -11.28 3.78 -4.52
C LEU A 72 -12.27 2.64 -4.28
N LYS A 73 -13.15 2.39 -5.25
CA LYS A 73 -14.04 1.22 -5.20
C LYS A 73 -13.25 -0.04 -5.55
N SER A 74 -13.57 -1.18 -4.93
CA SER A 74 -13.00 -2.46 -5.36
C SER A 74 -13.28 -2.68 -6.86
N GLY A 75 -12.31 -3.22 -7.59
CA GLY A 75 -12.37 -3.36 -9.05
C GLY A 75 -12.03 -2.09 -9.85
N THR A 76 -11.68 -0.97 -9.21
CA THR A 76 -11.26 0.24 -9.93
C THR A 76 -9.92 0.01 -10.64
N ARG A 77 -9.94 0.02 -11.97
CA ARG A 77 -8.73 -0.08 -12.78
C ARG A 77 -8.00 1.26 -12.83
N LEU A 78 -6.95 1.40 -12.03
CA LEU A 78 -6.09 2.58 -12.03
C LEU A 78 -5.27 2.64 -13.33
N GLN A 79 -5.49 3.68 -14.14
CA GLN A 79 -4.56 4.01 -15.22
C GLN A 79 -3.43 4.86 -14.64
N ILE A 80 -2.36 4.21 -14.21
CA ILE A 80 -1.14 4.88 -13.75
C ILE A 80 -0.44 5.45 -14.98
N LYS A 81 -0.75 6.70 -15.32
CA LYS A 81 0.04 7.45 -16.31
C LYS A 81 1.34 7.86 -15.64
N LYS A 82 2.46 7.31 -16.12
CA LYS A 82 3.80 7.72 -15.69
C LYS A 82 3.95 9.21 -15.98
N GLN A 83 3.94 10.06 -14.97
CA GLN A 83 4.31 11.46 -15.16
C GLN A 83 5.80 11.48 -15.54
N ALA A 84 6.10 12.02 -16.72
CA ALA A 84 7.48 12.27 -17.11
C ALA A 84 8.08 13.21 -16.05
N ALA A 85 9.18 12.77 -15.43
CA ALA A 85 9.90 13.59 -14.48
C ALA A 85 10.26 14.93 -15.16
N LYS A 86 9.71 16.04 -14.68
CA LYS A 86 10.27 17.35 -15.00
C LYS A 86 11.65 17.38 -14.37
N ALA A 87 12.68 17.31 -15.20
CA ALA A 87 14.03 17.68 -14.79
C ALA A 87 13.96 19.08 -14.18
N VAL A 88 14.35 19.17 -12.91
CA VAL A 88 14.57 20.46 -12.26
C VAL A 88 15.91 20.96 -12.82
N SER A 89 15.83 21.91 -13.73
CA SER A 89 16.94 22.69 -14.28
C SER A 89 17.33 23.82 -13.35
#